data_AF-A0A535XA42-F1
#
_entry.id   AF-A0A535XA42-F1
#
_cell.length_a   1.000
_cell.length_b   1.000
_cell.length_c   1.000
_cell.angle_alpha   90.00
_cell.angle_beta   90.00
_cell.angle_gamma   90.00
#
_symmetry.space_group_name_H-M   'P 1'
#
loop_
_entity.id
_entity.type
_entity.pdbx_description
1 polymer ?
#
loop_
_entity_poly.entity_id
_entity_poly.type
_entity_poly.pdbx_seq_one_letter_code
_entity_poly.pdbx_strand_id
1 'polypeptide(L)'
;MGSDPLATFNPATRAWFEATFQTPTRAQELAWPAIALGESVLVLAPTGSGKTLAAFLAAIDRLMFSPAPKKPATRILYISPLKALAVDIERNLREPLIGITRQAQRLGIPYREPTVATRTGDTPSRDRARYQREPA
;
A
#
# COMPACT_ATOMS: atom_id res chain seq x y z
N MET A 1 -4.46 17.60 -21.85
CA MET A 1 -5.04 16.24 -21.81
C MET A 1 -4.43 15.55 -20.61
N GLY A 2 -5.21 15.32 -19.55
CA GLY A 2 -4.68 14.75 -18.31
C GLY A 2 -4.26 13.31 -18.52
N SER A 3 -3.05 12.96 -18.14
CA SER A 3 -2.55 11.58 -18.10
C SER A 3 -3.46 10.75 -17.18
N ASP A 4 -3.85 9.54 -17.62
CA ASP A 4 -4.58 8.59 -16.78
C ASP A 4 -3.77 8.32 -15.48
N PRO A 5 -4.26 8.76 -14.31
CA PRO A 5 -3.53 8.63 -13.04
C PRO A 5 -3.38 7.16 -12.61
N LEU A 6 -4.17 6.24 -13.17
CA LEU A 6 -4.08 4.81 -12.90
C LEU A 6 -3.14 4.08 -13.88
N ALA A 7 -2.53 4.77 -14.85
CA ALA A 7 -1.62 4.21 -15.85
C ALA A 7 -0.40 3.52 -15.25
N THR A 8 0.06 3.96 -14.10
CA THR A 8 1.27 3.46 -13.45
C THR A 8 1.07 2.20 -12.63
N PHE A 9 -0.17 1.79 -12.38
CA PHE A 9 -0.48 0.61 -11.56
C PHE A 9 -0.58 -0.67 -12.37
N ASN A 10 -0.33 -1.80 -11.71
CA ASN A 10 -0.62 -3.11 -12.28
C ASN A 10 -2.14 -3.22 -12.64
N PRO A 11 -2.51 -3.96 -13.71
CA PRO A 11 -3.90 -4.14 -14.09
C PRO A 11 -4.80 -4.66 -12.96
N ALA A 12 -4.29 -5.50 -12.06
CA ALA A 12 -5.07 -5.98 -10.91
C ALA A 12 -5.39 -4.86 -9.90
N THR A 13 -4.41 -4.00 -9.62
CA THR A 13 -4.58 -2.84 -8.73
C THR A 13 -5.56 -1.83 -9.32
N ARG A 14 -5.40 -1.52 -10.62
CA ARG A 14 -6.34 -0.67 -11.36
C ARG A 14 -7.76 -1.22 -11.30
N ALA A 15 -7.94 -2.50 -11.65
CA ALA A 15 -9.26 -3.13 -11.69
C ALA A 15 -9.93 -3.14 -10.30
N TRP A 16 -9.16 -3.31 -9.23
CA TRP A 16 -9.70 -3.18 -7.88
C TRP A 16 -10.12 -1.74 -7.59
N PHE A 17 -9.27 -0.75 -7.90
CA PHE A 17 -9.60 0.66 -7.65
C PHE A 17 -10.87 1.10 -8.39
N GLU A 18 -10.99 0.78 -9.68
CA GLU A 18 -12.14 1.12 -10.52
C GLU A 18 -13.43 0.41 -10.08
N ALA A 19 -13.33 -0.77 -9.46
CA ALA A 19 -14.48 -1.48 -8.90
C ALA A 19 -14.92 -0.92 -7.54
N THR A 20 -14.01 -0.33 -6.78
CA THR A 20 -14.25 0.15 -5.41
C THR A 20 -14.59 1.65 -5.35
N PHE A 21 -14.02 2.46 -6.24
CA PHE A 21 -14.15 3.92 -6.24
C PHE A 21 -14.58 4.44 -7.61
N GLN A 22 -15.30 5.57 -7.61
CA GLN A 22 -15.73 6.21 -8.86
C GLN A 22 -14.56 6.81 -9.65
N THR A 23 -13.77 7.66 -9.01
CA THR A 23 -12.61 8.32 -9.61
C THR A 23 -11.54 8.61 -8.55
N PRO A 24 -10.25 8.72 -8.95
CA PRO A 24 -9.20 9.22 -8.07
C PRO A 24 -9.50 10.62 -7.53
N THR A 25 -9.06 10.90 -6.31
CA THR A 25 -9.11 12.26 -5.76
C THR A 25 -7.96 13.09 -6.34
N ARG A 26 -8.09 14.42 -6.30
CA ARG A 26 -7.01 15.32 -6.73
C ARG A 26 -5.66 15.04 -6.04
N ALA A 27 -5.70 14.67 -4.75
CA ALA A 27 -4.50 14.34 -4.00
C ALA A 27 -3.83 13.06 -4.51
N GLN A 28 -4.62 12.07 -4.95
CA GLN A 28 -4.13 10.82 -5.54
C GLN A 28 -3.57 11.04 -6.94
N GLU A 29 -4.30 11.77 -7.80
CA GLU A 29 -3.86 12.11 -9.16
C GLU A 29 -2.50 12.81 -9.19
N LEU A 30 -2.26 13.70 -8.22
CA LEU A 30 -1.00 14.44 -8.12
C LEU A 30 0.13 13.60 -7.51
N ALA A 31 -0.19 12.70 -6.57
CA ALA A 31 0.82 11.94 -5.85
C ALA A 31 1.35 10.75 -6.65
N TRP A 32 0.48 9.97 -7.31
CA TRP A 32 0.88 8.69 -7.91
C TRP A 32 1.96 8.80 -8.99
N PRO A 33 1.93 9.77 -9.93
CA PRO A 33 2.99 9.91 -10.92
C PRO A 33 4.37 10.14 -10.27
N ALA A 34 4.44 11.04 -9.27
CA ALA A 34 5.69 11.33 -8.56
C ALA A 34 6.17 10.12 -7.73
N ILE A 35 5.26 9.42 -7.05
CA ILE A 35 5.60 8.19 -6.31
C ILE A 35 6.12 7.11 -7.26
N ALA A 36 5.50 6.95 -8.45
CA ALA A 36 5.90 5.97 -9.46
C ALA A 36 7.30 6.25 -10.02
N LEU A 37 7.71 7.52 -10.09
CA LEU A 37 9.07 7.94 -10.45
C LEU A 37 10.10 7.71 -9.33
N GLY A 38 9.66 7.30 -8.13
CA GLY A 38 10.52 7.09 -6.97
C GLY A 38 10.88 8.36 -6.22
N GLU A 39 10.15 9.46 -6.46
CA GLU A 39 10.37 10.73 -5.79
C GLU A 39 9.81 10.74 -4.35
N SER A 40 10.38 11.60 -3.51
CA SER A 40 9.81 11.90 -2.19
C SER A 40 8.62 12.83 -2.34
N VAL A 41 7.44 12.42 -1.85
CA VAL A 41 6.19 13.17 -2.02
C VAL A 41 5.61 13.59 -0.68
N LEU A 42 5.30 14.88 -0.53
CA LEU A 42 4.52 15.44 0.58
C LEU A 42 3.11 15.81 0.09
N VAL A 43 2.09 15.12 0.58
CA VAL A 43 0.70 15.37 0.19
C VAL A 43 0.01 16.30 1.20
N LEU A 44 -0.20 17.56 0.80
CA LEU A 44 -0.96 18.55 1.56
C LEU A 44 -2.41 18.60 1.05
N ALA A 45 -3.33 17.98 1.77
CA ALA A 45 -4.75 17.98 1.41
C ALA A 45 -5.64 17.87 2.68
N PRO A 46 -6.91 18.31 2.61
CA PRO A 46 -7.88 18.14 3.71
C PRO A 46 -8.08 16.68 4.14
N THR A 47 -8.71 16.49 5.30
CA THR A 47 -9.25 15.17 5.69
C THR A 47 -10.27 14.70 4.65
N GLY A 48 -10.40 13.38 4.47
CA GLY A 48 -11.29 12.81 3.45
C GLY A 48 -10.75 12.86 2.01
N SER A 49 -9.63 13.54 1.72
CA SER A 49 -9.06 13.60 0.36
C SER A 49 -8.32 12.34 -0.11
N GLY A 50 -8.44 11.21 0.60
CA GLY A 50 -7.83 9.94 0.18
C GLY A 50 -6.30 9.86 0.29
N LYS A 51 -5.65 10.73 1.09
CA LYS A 51 -4.18 10.77 1.28
C LYS A 51 -3.57 9.41 1.67
N THR A 52 -4.26 8.69 2.55
CA THR A 52 -3.86 7.36 3.01
C THR A 52 -3.76 6.39 1.82
N LEU A 53 -4.81 6.30 1.01
CA LEU A 53 -4.81 5.44 -0.17
C LEU A 53 -3.83 5.94 -1.24
N ALA A 54 -3.58 7.25 -1.34
CA ALA A 54 -2.57 7.81 -2.24
C ALA A 54 -1.18 7.19 -1.98
N ALA A 55 -0.76 7.13 -0.72
CA ALA A 55 0.51 6.51 -0.33
C ALA A 55 0.46 4.98 -0.38
N PHE A 56 -0.57 4.38 0.22
CA PHE A 56 -0.61 2.93 0.40
C PHE A 56 -0.87 2.15 -0.88
N LEU A 57 -1.68 2.66 -1.81
CA LEU A 57 -1.96 1.93 -3.05
C LEU A 57 -0.69 1.73 -3.88
N ALA A 58 0.13 2.78 -3.99
CA ALA A 58 1.44 2.71 -4.65
C ALA A 58 2.41 1.76 -3.94
N ALA A 59 2.40 1.75 -2.60
CA ALA A 59 3.21 0.82 -1.83
C ALA A 59 2.77 -0.65 -2.02
N ILE A 60 1.46 -0.92 -1.98
CA ILE A 60 0.88 -2.27 -2.16
C ILE A 60 1.18 -2.79 -3.56
N ASP A 61 0.94 -2.00 -4.61
CA ASP A 61 1.19 -2.39 -5.99
C ASP A 61 2.66 -2.81 -6.19
N ARG A 62 3.59 -1.99 -5.70
CA ARG A 62 5.04 -2.28 -5.73
C ARG A 62 5.43 -3.49 -4.87
N LEU A 63 4.70 -3.77 -3.79
CA LEU A 63 4.95 -4.97 -2.97
C LEU A 63 4.48 -6.24 -3.67
N MET A 64 3.31 -6.20 -4.31
CA MET A 64 2.67 -7.36 -4.91
C MET A 64 3.27 -7.76 -6.26
N PHE A 65 3.71 -6.79 -7.07
CA PHE A 65 4.03 -7.02 -8.49
C PHE A 65 5.49 -6.73 -8.86
N SER A 66 6.32 -6.25 -7.94
CA SER A 66 7.77 -6.13 -8.19
C SER A 66 8.52 -7.44 -7.89
N PRO A 67 9.69 -7.65 -8.51
CA PRO A 67 10.54 -8.80 -8.21
C PRO A 67 10.81 -8.97 -6.71
N ALA A 68 10.83 -10.23 -6.30
CA ALA A 68 11.17 -10.61 -4.94
C ALA A 68 12.59 -10.15 -4.55
N PRO A 69 12.81 -9.62 -3.34
CA PRO A 69 14.16 -9.54 -2.82
C PRO A 69 14.74 -10.96 -2.67
N LYS A 70 16.06 -11.09 -2.84
CA LYS A 70 16.78 -12.37 -2.68
C LYS A 70 16.70 -12.92 -1.25
N LYS A 71 16.45 -12.05 -0.27
CA LYS A 71 16.28 -12.39 1.16
C LYS A 71 15.01 -11.72 1.69
N PRO A 72 14.32 -12.33 2.67
CA PRO A 72 13.22 -11.67 3.37
C PRO A 72 13.68 -10.34 3.98
N ALA A 73 12.92 -9.28 3.75
CA ALA A 73 13.22 -7.95 4.25
C ALA A 73 11.95 -7.10 4.28
N THR A 74 11.83 -6.24 5.30
CA THR A 74 10.78 -5.24 5.36
C THR A 74 10.99 -4.22 4.26
N ARG A 75 10.01 -4.12 3.38
CA ARG A 75 10.10 -3.30 2.17
C ARG A 75 9.37 -1.96 2.27
N ILE A 76 8.42 -1.83 3.18
CA ILE A 76 7.65 -0.61 3.43
C ILE A 76 7.57 -0.40 4.94
N LEU A 77 7.86 0.83 5.39
CA LEU A 77 7.74 1.23 6.79
C LEU A 77 6.75 2.39 6.88
N TYR A 78 5.63 2.16 7.56
CA TYR A 78 4.68 3.21 7.93
C TYR A 78 4.98 3.69 9.35
N ILE A 79 5.06 5.01 9.53
CA ILE A 79 5.31 5.65 10.82
C ILE A 79 4.11 6.54 11.14
N SER A 80 3.54 6.35 12.33
CA SER A 80 2.45 7.17 12.85
C SER A 80 2.88 7.81 14.17
N PRO A 81 2.53 9.09 14.41
CA PRO A 81 2.71 9.71 15.72
C PRO A 81 1.74 9.16 16.78
N LEU A 82 0.68 8.45 16.37
CA LEU A 82 -0.36 7.91 17.25
C LEU A 82 -0.50 6.39 17.12
N LYS A 83 -0.52 5.68 18.27
CA LYS A 83 -0.73 4.23 18.32
C LYS A 83 -2.06 3.80 17.67
N ALA A 84 -3.15 4.51 17.98
CA ALA A 84 -4.48 4.20 17.44
C ALA A 84 -4.49 4.25 15.91
N LEU A 85 -3.86 5.28 15.32
CA LEU A 85 -3.78 5.40 13.87
C LEU A 85 -2.97 4.26 13.23
N ALA A 86 -1.93 3.74 13.89
CA ALA A 86 -1.20 2.58 13.38
C ALA A 86 -2.10 1.32 13.28
N VAL A 87 -2.92 1.09 14.30
CA VAL A 87 -3.88 -0.01 14.33
C VAL A 87 -4.97 0.17 13.26
N ASP A 88 -5.49 1.39 13.12
CA ASP A 88 -6.50 1.70 12.10
C ASP A 88 -5.96 1.49 10.69
N ILE A 89 -4.70 1.87 10.44
CA ILE A 89 -4.04 1.63 9.15
C ILE A 89 -3.92 0.13 8.87
N GLU A 90 -3.47 -0.69 9.83
CA GLU A 90 -3.38 -2.14 9.64
C GLU A 90 -4.73 -2.74 9.23
N ARG A 91 -5.82 -2.31 9.88
CA ARG A 91 -7.17 -2.74 9.51
C ARG A 91 -7.55 -2.28 8.10
N ASN A 92 -7.29 -1.02 7.77
CA ASN A 92 -7.63 -0.42 6.48
C ASN A 92 -6.84 -1.02 5.31
N LEU A 93 -5.68 -1.64 5.56
CA LEU A 93 -4.93 -2.36 4.53
C LEU A 93 -5.58 -3.67 4.10
N ARG A 94 -6.46 -4.27 4.91
CA ARG A 94 -7.05 -5.59 4.59
C ARG A 94 -7.89 -5.57 3.32
N GLU A 95 -8.71 -4.54 3.15
CA GLU A 95 -9.62 -4.42 2.01
C GLU A 95 -8.88 -4.30 0.66
N PRO A 96 -7.91 -3.38 0.47
CA PRO A 96 -7.12 -3.34 -0.76
C PRO A 96 -6.31 -4.62 -0.98
N LEU A 97 -5.70 -5.19 0.06
CA LEU A 97 -4.91 -6.41 -0.11
C LEU A 97 -5.76 -7.59 -0.60
N ILE A 98 -6.93 -7.81 0.00
CA ILE A 98 -7.85 -8.87 -0.43
C ILE A 98 -8.40 -8.58 -1.83
N GLY A 99 -8.80 -7.33 -2.09
CA GLY A 99 -9.40 -6.93 -3.36
C GLY A 99 -8.44 -7.06 -4.54
N ILE A 100 -7.21 -6.57 -4.39
CA ILE A 100 -6.17 -6.65 -5.42
C ILE A 100 -5.76 -8.11 -5.66
N THR A 101 -5.63 -8.92 -4.61
CA THR A 101 -5.38 -10.37 -4.73
C THR A 101 -6.45 -11.07 -5.55
N ARG A 102 -7.74 -10.79 -5.28
CA ARG A 102 -8.85 -11.37 -6.07
C ARG A 102 -8.80 -10.96 -7.53
N GLN A 103 -8.47 -9.70 -7.82
CA GLN A 103 -8.32 -9.24 -9.20
C GLN A 103 -7.11 -9.89 -9.89
N ALA A 104 -5.98 -10.02 -9.20
CA ALA A 104 -4.80 -10.71 -9.72
C ALA A 104 -5.10 -12.17 -10.07
N GLN A 105 -5.80 -12.89 -9.19
CA GLN A 105 -6.26 -14.25 -9.45
C GLN A 105 -7.20 -14.32 -10.67
N ARG A 106 -8.21 -13.44 -10.74
CA ARG A 106 -9.17 -13.39 -11.86
C ARG A 106 -8.49 -13.10 -13.20
N LEU A 107 -7.46 -12.27 -13.19
CA LEU A 107 -6.70 -11.88 -14.39
C LEU A 107 -5.54 -12.82 -14.71
N GLY A 108 -5.28 -13.84 -13.87
CA GLY A 108 -4.14 -14.75 -14.05
C GLY A 108 -2.77 -14.07 -13.88
N ILE A 109 -2.71 -12.96 -13.15
CA ILE A 109 -1.48 -12.19 -12.93
C ILE A 109 -0.74 -12.78 -11.73
N PRO A 110 0.53 -13.22 -11.87
CA PRO A 110 1.33 -13.64 -10.74
C PRO A 110 1.50 -12.51 -9.73
N TYR A 111 1.32 -12.80 -8.46
CA TYR A 111 1.41 -11.82 -7.39
C TYR A 111 2.06 -12.42 -6.14
N ARG A 112 2.49 -11.55 -5.23
CA ARG A 112 2.90 -11.92 -3.88
C ARG A 112 1.96 -11.29 -2.88
N GLU A 113 1.48 -12.07 -1.92
CA GLU A 113 0.73 -11.54 -0.78
C GLU A 113 1.67 -10.80 0.17
N PRO A 114 1.47 -9.49 0.40
CA PRO A 114 2.22 -8.75 1.40
C PRO A 114 1.84 -9.22 2.79
N THR A 115 2.83 -9.33 3.68
CA THR A 115 2.54 -9.48 5.11
C THR A 115 2.58 -8.12 5.80
N VAL A 116 1.79 -7.96 6.85
CA VAL A 116 1.68 -6.71 7.61
C VAL A 116 1.96 -7.02 9.06
N ALA A 117 2.83 -6.21 9.67
CA ALA A 117 3.16 -6.31 11.08
C ALA A 117 3.17 -4.93 11.72
N THR A 118 2.60 -4.84 12.91
CA THR A 118 2.57 -3.61 13.71
C THR A 118 3.57 -3.71 14.85
N ARG A 119 4.39 -2.65 15.02
CA ARG A 119 5.35 -2.51 16.12
C ARG A 119 5.08 -1.21 16.89
N THR A 120 4.68 -1.35 18.14
CA THR A 120 4.43 -0.25 19.09
C THR A 120 5.16 -0.52 20.41
N GLY A 121 5.02 0.40 21.38
CA GLY A 121 5.47 0.16 22.76
C GLY A 121 4.81 -1.05 23.42
N ASP A 122 3.60 -1.42 22.98
CA ASP A 122 2.82 -2.52 23.57
C ASP A 122 3.14 -3.88 22.92
N THR A 123 3.95 -3.91 21.85
CA THR A 123 4.33 -5.16 21.17
C THR A 123 5.12 -6.08 22.10
N PRO A 124 4.66 -7.31 22.36
CA PRO A 124 5.36 -8.27 23.23
C PRO A 124 6.80 -8.54 22.79
N SER A 125 7.71 -8.79 23.74
CA SER A 125 9.12 -9.12 23.44
C SER A 125 9.27 -10.28 22.47
N ARG A 126 8.39 -11.28 22.55
CA ARG A 126 8.31 -12.41 21.62
C ARG A 126 8.11 -11.95 20.18
N ASP A 127 7.14 -11.07 19.94
CA ASP A 127 6.81 -10.59 18.59
C ASP A 127 7.90 -9.67 18.06
N ARG A 128 8.49 -8.83 18.93
CA ARG A 128 9.68 -8.02 18.58
C ARG A 128 10.84 -8.88 18.10
N ALA A 129 11.12 -9.99 18.80
CA ALA A 129 12.16 -10.93 18.41
C ALA A 129 11.82 -11.70 17.12
N ARG A 130 10.53 -12.01 16.89
CA ARG A 130 10.07 -12.61 15.62
C ARG A 130 10.34 -11.68 14.46
N TYR A 131 9.97 -10.40 14.53
CA TYR A 131 10.14 -9.45 13.42
C TYR A 131 11.59 -9.26 12.98
N GLN A 132 12.57 -9.49 13.87
CA GLN A 132 13.98 -9.46 13.49
C GLN A 132 14.42 -10.68 12.68
N ARG A 133 13.79 -11.84 12.89
CA ARG A 133 14.09 -13.09 12.20
C ARG A 133 13.25 -13.27 10.94
N GLU A 134 11.99 -12.88 11.03
CA GLU A 134 10.94 -12.98 10.02
C GLU A 134 10.38 -11.57 9.78
N PRO A 135 11.07 -10.76 8.96
CA PRO A 135 10.57 -9.45 8.59
C PRO A 135 9.30 -9.59 7.74
N ALA A 136 8.36 -8.69 7.98
CA ALA A 136 7.11 -8.63 7.21
C ALA A 136 7.33 -8.15 5.77
#